data_AF-A0A945B4C6-F1
#
_entry.id   AF-A0A945B4C6-F1
#
_cell.length_a   1.000
_cell.length_b   1.000
_cell.length_c   1.000
_cell.angle_alpha   90.00
_cell.angle_beta   90.00
_cell.angle_gamma   90.00
#
_symmetry.space_group_name_H-M   'P 1'
#
loop_
_entity.id
_entity.type
_entity.pdbx_description
1 polymer ?
#
loop_
_entity_poly.entity_id
_entity_poly.type
_entity_poly.pdbx_seq_one_letter_code
_entity_poly.pdbx_strand_id
1 'polypeptide(L)'
;MAVEQTQHSAPSQYVQRKKHVPLTLRILSGFFDLLGFLLLAWLIAVAIEWGGMMVIWPEEGSTHSERMLKQELGYLNDDFATSITGSSPALAAFDAAIFVKFYVFEWTHLIHFYDWLKNAPVDASSIRLSIARVAWTVSDYFQALMNTTLIFAVRVTVATLSMPAFLLIGTAALIDGLVQRELRIYGGGIERAMVYHHVKPWIKPAIMSTWFFYLGIPFSIHPNLIFVPAMIVFGMAIFLTSALFKKHL
;
A
#
# COMPACT_ATOMS: atom_id res chain seq x y z
N MET A 1 42.63 -0.91 61.82
CA MET A 1 42.36 -0.82 60.37
C MET A 1 40.87 -1.06 60.16
N ALA A 2 40.09 0.03 60.06
CA ALA A 2 38.68 -0.06 59.73
C ALA A 2 38.56 -0.07 58.21
N VAL A 3 38.00 -1.13 57.65
CA VAL A 3 37.74 -1.27 56.22
C VAL A 3 36.47 -0.50 55.91
N GLU A 4 36.64 0.64 55.25
CA GLU A 4 35.57 1.48 54.73
C GLU A 4 34.86 0.71 53.59
N GLN A 5 33.67 0.17 53.88
CA GLN A 5 32.83 -0.45 52.86
C GLN A 5 32.27 0.64 51.95
N THR A 6 32.88 0.80 50.79
CA THR A 6 32.37 1.63 49.71
C THR A 6 31.06 1.02 49.17
N GLN A 7 29.95 1.62 49.56
CA GLN A 7 28.62 1.38 49.01
C GLN A 7 28.64 1.67 47.50
N HIS A 8 28.71 0.64 46.67
CA HIS A 8 28.44 0.75 45.24
C HIS A 8 26.94 1.05 45.05
N SER A 9 26.63 2.32 44.75
CA SER A 9 25.32 2.76 44.30
C SER A 9 25.00 2.11 42.95
N ALA A 10 23.94 1.31 42.91
CA ALA A 10 23.40 0.77 41.67
C ALA A 10 22.95 1.92 40.75
N PRO A 11 23.20 1.86 39.43
CA PRO A 11 22.71 2.87 38.50
C PRO A 11 21.18 2.80 38.48
N SER A 12 20.55 3.95 38.76
CA SER A 12 19.11 4.12 38.63
C SER A 12 18.71 3.85 37.18
N GLN A 13 17.97 2.75 36.96
CA GLN A 13 17.26 2.55 35.70
C GLN A 13 16.24 3.68 35.56
N TYR A 14 16.56 4.70 34.77
CA TYR A 14 15.59 5.69 34.32
C TYR A 14 14.51 4.92 33.54
N VAL A 15 13.40 4.64 34.21
CA VAL A 15 12.16 4.21 33.57
C VAL A 15 11.76 5.35 32.66
N GLN A 16 12.14 5.25 31.38
CA GLN A 16 11.69 6.13 30.30
C GLN A 16 10.15 6.08 30.30
N ARG A 17 9.53 7.03 30.99
CA ARG A 17 8.08 7.20 31.03
C ARG A 17 7.67 7.58 29.61
N LYS A 18 7.19 6.61 28.83
CA LYS A 18 6.65 6.84 27.49
C LYS A 18 5.68 8.02 27.60
N LYS A 19 6.05 9.14 26.96
CA LYS A 19 5.25 10.37 26.96
C LYS A 19 3.86 9.99 26.45
N HIS A 20 2.84 10.11 27.30
CA HIS A 20 1.46 9.83 26.91
C HIS A 20 1.01 10.92 25.95
N VAL A 21 1.15 10.65 24.66
CA VAL A 21 0.68 11.52 23.60
C VAL A 21 -0.85 11.44 23.58
N PRO A 22 -1.58 12.57 23.57
CA PRO A 22 -3.04 12.53 23.51
C PRO A 22 -3.50 11.79 22.25
N LEU A 23 -4.61 11.04 22.36
CA LEU A 23 -5.14 10.18 21.30
C LEU A 23 -5.35 10.94 19.98
N THR A 24 -5.82 12.18 20.07
CA THR A 24 -6.03 13.07 18.92
C THR A 24 -4.74 13.34 18.15
N LEU A 25 -3.64 13.63 18.86
CA LEU A 25 -2.35 13.90 18.25
C LEU A 25 -1.73 12.65 17.63
N ARG A 26 -2.02 11.47 18.19
CA ARG A 26 -1.59 10.17 17.63
C ARG A 26 -2.36 9.79 16.37
N ILE A 27 -3.66 10.08 16.31
CA ILE A 27 -4.47 9.88 15.09
C ILE A 27 -3.99 10.84 14.00
N LEU A 28 -3.79 12.11 14.37
CA LEU A 28 -3.30 13.13 13.45
C LEU A 28 -1.91 12.80 12.89
N SER A 29 -0.96 12.39 13.75
CA SER A 29 0.36 11.97 13.29
C SER A 29 0.28 10.76 12.36
N GLY A 30 -0.55 9.76 12.69
CA GLY A 30 -0.75 8.59 11.85
C GLY A 30 -1.36 8.92 10.48
N PHE A 31 -2.25 9.91 10.40
CA PHE A 31 -2.77 10.40 9.12
C PHE A 31 -1.69 11.02 8.24
N PHE A 32 -0.82 11.87 8.81
CA PHE A 32 0.30 12.44 8.06
C PHE A 32 1.35 11.39 7.67
N ASP A 33 1.60 10.40 8.54
CA ASP A 33 2.49 9.28 8.22
C ASP A 33 1.93 8.45 7.04
N LEU A 34 0.62 8.20 7.02
CA LEU A 34 -0.05 7.52 5.90
C LEU A 34 0.04 8.34 4.62
N LEU A 35 -0.24 9.65 4.70
CA LEU A 35 -0.16 10.55 3.55
C LEU A 35 1.27 10.61 2.99
N GLY A 36 2.27 10.71 3.87
CA GLY A 36 3.68 10.67 3.48
C GLY A 36 4.08 9.34 2.85
N PHE A 37 3.59 8.22 3.38
CA PHE A 37 3.79 6.90 2.79
C PHE A 37 3.18 6.78 1.39
N LEU A 38 1.93 7.23 1.21
CA LEU A 38 1.25 7.21 -0.09
C LEU A 38 1.96 8.11 -1.10
N LEU A 39 2.39 9.30 -0.70
CA LEU A 39 3.13 10.21 -1.56
C LEU A 39 4.49 9.61 -1.96
N LEU A 40 5.21 9.00 -1.02
CA LEU A 40 6.46 8.31 -1.31
C LEU A 40 6.24 7.13 -2.26
N ALA A 41 5.21 6.31 -2.03
CA ALA A 41 4.87 5.19 -2.89
C ALA A 41 4.49 5.66 -4.31
N TRP A 42 3.75 6.76 -4.44
CA TRP A 42 3.43 7.36 -5.73
C TRP A 42 4.67 7.87 -6.46
N LEU A 43 5.57 8.58 -5.77
CA LEU A 43 6.84 9.03 -6.36
C LEU A 43 7.70 7.85 -6.84
N ILE A 44 7.76 6.77 -6.05
CA ILE A 44 8.46 5.55 -6.43
C ILE A 44 7.79 4.91 -7.66
N ALA A 45 6.47 4.83 -7.71
CA ALA A 45 5.74 4.28 -8.87
C ALA A 45 6.02 5.09 -10.16
N VAL A 46 5.99 6.41 -10.08
CA VAL A 46 6.34 7.30 -11.21
C VAL A 46 7.81 7.12 -11.63
N ALA A 47 8.73 7.05 -10.66
CA ALA A 47 10.14 6.85 -10.95
C ALA A 47 10.42 5.48 -11.61
N ILE A 48 9.72 4.42 -11.17
CA ILE A 48 9.79 3.10 -11.79
C ILE A 48 9.24 3.14 -13.22
N GLU A 49 8.11 3.82 -13.46
CA GLU A 49 7.53 3.92 -14.80
C GLU A 49 8.49 4.66 -15.75
N TRP A 50 9.00 5.82 -15.33
CA TRP A 50 9.96 6.59 -16.13
C TRP A 50 11.28 5.85 -16.35
N GLY A 51 11.79 5.17 -15.32
CA GLY A 51 12.99 4.32 -15.45
C GLY A 51 12.74 3.12 -16.36
N GLY A 52 11.54 2.54 -16.32
CA GLY A 52 11.12 1.46 -17.19
C GLY A 52 11.04 1.89 -18.65
N MET A 53 10.51 3.09 -18.94
CA MET A 53 10.53 3.67 -20.29
C MET A 53 11.95 3.87 -20.82
N MET A 54 12.95 4.11 -19.96
CA MET A 54 14.34 4.30 -20.39
C MET A 54 15.10 2.98 -20.62
N VAL A 55 14.80 1.94 -19.84
CA VAL A 55 15.66 0.73 -19.76
C VAL A 55 14.95 -0.55 -20.15
N ILE A 56 13.68 -0.72 -19.76
CA ILE A 56 12.98 -2.01 -19.79
C ILE A 56 12.01 -2.09 -20.98
N TRP A 57 11.26 -1.02 -21.26
CA TRP A 57 10.28 -0.95 -22.35
C TRP A 57 10.40 0.35 -23.19
N PRO A 58 11.58 0.61 -23.79
CA PRO A 58 11.80 1.82 -24.58
C PRO A 58 10.91 1.90 -25.83
N GLU A 59 10.48 0.76 -26.37
CA GLU A 59 9.63 0.68 -27.56
C GLU A 59 8.13 0.91 -27.25
N GLU A 60 7.66 0.57 -26.03
CA GLU A 60 6.27 0.79 -25.63
C GLU A 60 6.05 2.20 -25.07
N GLY A 61 7.07 2.82 -24.46
CA GLY A 61 7.00 4.18 -23.92
C GLY A 61 5.78 4.36 -23.00
N SER A 62 5.00 5.42 -23.23
CA SER A 62 3.76 5.67 -22.46
C SER A 62 2.63 4.67 -22.74
N THR A 63 2.69 3.91 -23.83
CA THR A 63 1.67 2.92 -24.19
C THR A 63 1.58 1.78 -23.17
N HIS A 64 2.69 1.47 -22.48
CA HIS A 64 2.70 0.48 -21.38
C HIS A 64 1.74 0.90 -20.27
N SER A 65 1.89 2.14 -19.77
CA SER A 65 1.00 2.70 -18.74
C SER A 65 -0.47 2.76 -19.18
N GLU A 66 -0.75 3.02 -20.46
CA GLU A 66 -2.12 3.04 -20.99
C GLU A 66 -2.73 1.65 -21.03
N ARG A 67 -1.96 0.65 -21.49
CA ARG A 67 -2.37 -0.76 -21.48
C ARG A 67 -2.60 -1.24 -20.04
N MET A 68 -1.72 -0.87 -19.12
CA MET A 68 -1.84 -1.18 -17.70
C MET A 68 -3.12 -0.59 -17.12
N LEU A 69 -3.42 0.67 -17.41
CA LEU A 69 -4.67 1.31 -16.96
C LEU A 69 -5.90 0.59 -17.52
N LYS A 70 -5.90 0.27 -18.81
CA LYS A 70 -7.00 -0.50 -19.44
C LYS A 70 -7.20 -1.88 -18.80
N GLN A 71 -6.11 -2.57 -18.46
CA GLN A 71 -6.15 -3.88 -17.80
C GLN A 71 -6.69 -3.78 -16.36
N GLU A 72 -6.24 -2.80 -15.58
CA GLU A 72 -6.76 -2.56 -14.23
C GLU A 72 -8.26 -2.28 -14.27
N LEU A 73 -8.71 -1.41 -15.18
CA LEU A 73 -10.14 -1.14 -15.37
C LEU A 73 -10.91 -2.38 -15.88
N GLY A 74 -10.27 -3.23 -16.67
CA GLY A 74 -10.82 -4.51 -17.12
C GLY A 74 -11.08 -5.48 -15.95
N TYR A 75 -10.10 -5.66 -15.06
CA TYR A 75 -10.28 -6.50 -13.86
C TYR A 75 -11.44 -6.01 -12.99
N LEU A 76 -11.54 -4.69 -12.81
CA LEU A 76 -12.64 -4.09 -12.07
C LEU A 76 -13.99 -4.42 -12.74
N ASN A 77 -14.08 -4.30 -14.07
CA ASN A 77 -15.30 -4.59 -14.83
C ASN A 77 -15.72 -6.07 -14.77
N ASP A 78 -14.77 -7.00 -14.77
CA ASP A 78 -15.07 -8.44 -14.67
C ASP A 78 -15.57 -8.82 -13.26
N ASP A 79 -14.98 -8.23 -12.22
CA ASP A 79 -15.42 -8.37 -10.83
C ASP A 79 -16.82 -7.75 -10.60
N PHE A 80 -17.18 -6.72 -11.38
CA PHE A 80 -18.54 -6.17 -11.41
C PHE A 80 -19.57 -7.13 -11.97
N ALA A 81 -19.28 -7.74 -13.13
CA ALA A 81 -20.23 -8.60 -13.83
C ALA A 81 -20.61 -9.84 -13.00
N THR A 82 -19.72 -10.25 -12.09
CA THR A 82 -19.90 -11.41 -11.21
C THR A 82 -20.54 -11.05 -9.86
N SER A 83 -20.53 -9.77 -9.45
CA SER A 83 -21.07 -9.32 -8.16
C SER A 83 -22.55 -8.93 -8.27
N ILE A 84 -23.45 -9.91 -8.19
CA ILE A 84 -24.90 -9.75 -8.35
C ILE A 84 -25.60 -9.01 -7.17
N THR A 85 -24.88 -8.62 -6.12
CA THR A 85 -25.49 -8.00 -4.94
C THR A 85 -24.64 -6.87 -4.35
N GLY A 86 -24.96 -5.62 -4.71
CA GLY A 86 -24.39 -4.41 -4.13
C GLY A 86 -23.48 -3.61 -5.05
N SER A 87 -23.30 -2.33 -4.72
CA SER A 87 -22.28 -1.45 -5.31
C SER A 87 -20.91 -2.10 -5.15
N SER A 88 -20.37 -2.65 -6.23
CA SER A 88 -19.15 -3.46 -6.16
C SER A 88 -17.95 -2.58 -5.73
N PRO A 89 -16.92 -3.17 -5.10
CA PRO A 89 -15.65 -2.48 -4.81
C PRO A 89 -15.02 -1.81 -6.04
N ALA A 90 -15.32 -2.34 -7.22
CA ALA A 90 -14.87 -1.81 -8.47
C ALA A 90 -15.50 -0.44 -8.80
N LEU A 91 -16.76 -0.17 -8.42
CA LEU A 91 -17.41 1.13 -8.65
C LEU A 91 -16.69 2.24 -7.93
N ALA A 92 -16.38 2.01 -6.65
CA ALA A 92 -15.63 2.95 -5.84
C ALA A 92 -14.24 3.21 -6.43
N ALA A 93 -13.58 2.20 -7.02
CA ALA A 93 -12.29 2.36 -7.67
C ALA A 93 -12.39 3.21 -8.96
N PHE A 94 -13.42 3.01 -9.79
CA PHE A 94 -13.69 3.87 -10.94
C PHE A 94 -14.03 5.31 -10.53
N ASP A 95 -14.91 5.48 -9.54
CA ASP A 95 -15.29 6.80 -9.03
C ASP A 95 -14.09 7.54 -8.46
N ALA A 96 -13.20 6.84 -7.74
CA ALA A 96 -11.94 7.41 -7.26
C ALA A 96 -11.03 7.84 -8.41
N ALA A 97 -10.92 7.04 -9.47
CA ALA A 97 -10.13 7.40 -10.65
C ALA A 97 -10.70 8.64 -11.36
N ILE A 98 -12.02 8.73 -11.51
CA ILE A 98 -12.71 9.89 -12.09
C ILE A 98 -12.50 11.11 -11.21
N PHE A 99 -12.64 10.97 -9.90
CA PHE A 99 -12.43 12.04 -8.93
C PHE A 99 -10.98 12.57 -9.02
N VAL A 100 -9.99 11.68 -8.99
CA VAL A 100 -8.58 12.07 -9.12
C VAL A 100 -8.33 12.72 -10.48
N LYS A 101 -8.87 12.18 -11.57
CA LYS A 101 -8.75 12.78 -12.91
C LYS A 101 -9.27 14.22 -12.93
N PHE A 102 -10.47 14.42 -12.40
CA PHE A 102 -11.12 15.73 -12.38
C PHE A 102 -10.34 16.74 -11.54
N TYR A 103 -10.04 16.42 -10.28
CA TYR A 103 -9.39 17.36 -9.37
C TYR A 103 -7.91 17.60 -9.68
N VAL A 104 -7.17 16.56 -10.09
CA VAL A 104 -5.72 16.64 -10.29
C VAL A 104 -5.35 17.11 -11.69
N PHE A 105 -6.11 16.75 -12.73
CA PHE A 105 -5.71 17.00 -14.12
C PHE A 105 -6.64 17.96 -14.87
N GLU A 106 -7.95 17.88 -14.64
CA GLU A 106 -8.93 18.75 -15.32
C GLU A 106 -8.99 20.12 -14.67
N TRP A 107 -9.13 20.19 -13.36
CA TRP A 107 -9.18 21.46 -12.62
C TRP A 107 -7.86 22.24 -12.71
N THR A 108 -6.72 21.53 -12.73
CA THR A 108 -5.38 22.13 -12.89
C THR A 108 -5.04 22.50 -14.34
N HIS A 109 -5.92 22.18 -15.30
CA HIS A 109 -5.74 22.38 -16.73
C HIS A 109 -4.50 21.67 -17.32
N LEU A 110 -3.96 20.67 -16.63
CA LEU A 110 -2.82 19.87 -17.10
C LEU A 110 -3.14 19.08 -18.38
N ILE A 111 -4.42 18.74 -18.59
CA ILE A 111 -4.90 18.10 -19.82
C ILE A 111 -4.69 19.02 -21.03
N HIS A 112 -5.00 20.31 -20.90
CA HIS A 112 -4.78 21.28 -21.97
C HIS A 112 -3.30 21.49 -22.28
N PHE A 113 -2.45 21.45 -21.25
CA PHE A 113 -1.00 21.51 -21.42
C PHE A 113 -0.47 20.28 -22.18
N TYR A 114 -0.96 19.08 -21.85
CA TYR A 114 -0.65 17.85 -22.56
C TYR A 114 -1.12 17.90 -24.03
N ASP A 115 -2.35 18.34 -24.29
CA ASP A 115 -2.87 18.46 -25.66
C ASP A 115 -2.09 19.50 -26.49
N TRP A 116 -1.63 20.58 -25.86
CA TRP A 116 -0.76 21.57 -26.49
C TRP A 116 0.61 20.99 -26.85
N LEU A 117 1.21 20.20 -25.95
CA LEU A 117 2.48 19.50 -26.17
C LEU A 117 2.39 18.50 -27.33
N LYS A 118 1.27 17.76 -27.43
CA LYS A 118 1.06 16.74 -28.44
C LYS A 118 0.81 17.33 -29.84
N ASN A 119 0.08 18.43 -29.92
CA ASN A 119 -0.32 19.07 -31.18
C ASN A 119 0.68 20.11 -31.71
N ALA A 120 1.94 20.07 -31.28
CA ALA A 120 2.97 21.02 -31.74
C ALA A 120 3.15 20.95 -33.28
N PRO A 121 2.94 22.06 -34.02
CA PRO A 121 2.98 22.06 -35.49
C PRO A 121 4.40 21.81 -36.01
N VAL A 122 4.52 20.88 -36.96
CA VAL A 122 5.78 20.47 -37.57
C VAL A 122 5.99 21.22 -38.89
N ASP A 123 6.64 22.37 -38.84
CA ASP A 123 7.08 23.12 -40.02
C ASP A 123 8.55 22.85 -40.36
N ALA A 124 8.92 23.03 -41.64
CA ALA A 124 10.19 22.65 -42.27
C ALA A 124 11.50 23.30 -41.70
N SER A 125 11.43 24.09 -40.63
CA SER A 125 12.62 24.71 -40.02
C SER A 125 13.32 23.76 -39.04
N SER A 126 14.64 23.60 -39.19
CA SER A 126 15.49 22.64 -38.43
C SER A 126 15.43 22.84 -36.91
N ILE A 127 15.25 24.09 -36.46
CA ILE A 127 15.14 24.45 -35.04
C ILE A 127 13.79 24.01 -34.47
N ARG A 128 12.69 24.22 -35.20
CA ARG A 128 11.35 23.81 -34.74
C ARG A 128 11.15 22.29 -34.78
N LEU A 129 11.82 21.58 -35.69
CA LEU A 129 11.87 20.12 -35.69
C LEU A 129 12.52 19.56 -34.41
N SER A 130 13.58 20.20 -33.93
CA SER A 130 14.24 19.82 -32.67
C SER A 130 13.34 20.10 -31.46
N ILE A 131 12.64 21.24 -31.46
CA ILE A 131 11.65 21.59 -30.42
C ILE A 131 10.46 20.63 -30.43
N ALA A 132 9.92 20.29 -31.60
CA ALA A 132 8.81 19.35 -31.74
C ALA A 132 9.19 17.93 -31.27
N ARG A 133 10.41 17.47 -31.57
CA ARG A 133 10.91 16.18 -31.08
C ARG A 133 10.98 16.15 -29.55
N VAL A 134 11.53 17.20 -28.94
CA VAL A 134 11.59 17.31 -27.47
C VAL A 134 10.18 17.40 -26.88
N ALA A 135 9.27 18.16 -27.50
CA ALA A 135 7.88 18.28 -27.06
C ALA A 135 7.15 16.93 -27.07
N TRP A 136 7.33 16.12 -28.11
CA TRP A 136 6.75 14.77 -28.18
C TRP A 136 7.32 13.84 -27.12
N THR A 137 8.63 13.84 -26.90
CA THR A 137 9.24 13.06 -25.80
C THR A 137 8.67 13.49 -24.45
N VAL A 138 8.60 14.79 -24.18
CA VAL A 138 8.02 15.32 -22.93
C VAL A 138 6.54 14.92 -22.79
N SER A 139 5.77 14.94 -23.88
CA SER A 139 4.37 14.52 -23.87
C SER A 139 4.20 13.05 -23.49
N ASP A 140 5.13 12.18 -23.91
CA ASP A 140 5.12 10.75 -23.62
C ASP A 140 5.35 10.47 -22.12
N TYR A 141 6.36 11.12 -21.52
CA TYR A 141 6.59 11.05 -20.07
C TYR A 141 5.42 11.64 -19.25
N PHE A 142 4.77 12.68 -19.76
CA PHE A 142 3.62 13.28 -19.11
C PHE A 142 2.38 12.38 -19.18
N GLN A 143 2.14 11.71 -20.31
CA GLN A 143 1.10 10.69 -20.44
C GLN A 143 1.33 9.53 -19.47
N ALA A 144 2.58 9.06 -19.36
CA ALA A 144 2.95 8.01 -18.41
C ALA A 144 2.72 8.45 -16.95
N LEU A 145 3.05 9.70 -16.58
CA LEU A 145 2.77 10.28 -15.27
C LEU A 145 1.27 10.28 -14.95
N MET A 146 0.44 10.72 -15.90
CA MET A 146 -1.00 10.82 -15.72
C MET A 146 -1.63 9.43 -15.54
N ASN A 147 -1.28 8.47 -16.41
CA ASN A 147 -1.75 7.09 -16.32
C ASN A 147 -1.31 6.43 -15.02
N THR A 148 -0.04 6.58 -14.63
CA THR A 148 0.49 6.04 -13.36
C THR A 148 -0.25 6.61 -12.16
N THR A 149 -0.62 7.89 -12.19
CA THR A 149 -1.40 8.52 -11.11
C THR A 149 -2.81 7.94 -11.02
N LEU A 150 -3.48 7.69 -12.15
CA LEU A 150 -4.80 7.07 -12.16
C LEU A 150 -4.75 5.62 -11.68
N ILE A 151 -3.75 4.85 -12.11
CA ILE A 151 -3.54 3.47 -11.66
C ILE A 151 -3.26 3.46 -10.15
N PHE A 152 -2.42 4.37 -9.65
CA PHE A 152 -2.14 4.49 -8.24
C PHE A 152 -3.41 4.79 -7.43
N ALA A 153 -4.26 5.72 -7.90
CA ALA A 153 -5.54 6.03 -7.28
C ALA A 153 -6.48 4.81 -7.21
N VAL A 154 -6.62 4.08 -8.32
CA VAL A 154 -7.38 2.83 -8.37
C VAL A 154 -6.87 1.83 -7.33
N ARG A 155 -5.55 1.62 -7.29
CA ARG A 155 -4.94 0.64 -6.38
C ARG A 155 -5.05 1.03 -4.91
N VAL A 156 -4.95 2.31 -4.58
CA VAL A 156 -5.21 2.81 -3.22
C VAL A 156 -6.64 2.51 -2.79
N THR A 157 -7.61 2.71 -3.68
CA THR A 157 -9.01 2.41 -3.40
C THR A 157 -9.23 0.91 -3.18
N VAL A 158 -8.71 0.06 -4.07
CA VAL A 158 -8.80 -1.41 -3.92
C VAL A 158 -8.14 -1.88 -2.62
N ALA A 159 -6.96 -1.36 -2.27
CA ALA A 159 -6.27 -1.67 -1.02
C ALA A 159 -7.09 -1.25 0.21
N THR A 160 -7.72 -0.07 0.15
CA THR A 160 -8.58 0.45 1.22
C THR A 160 -9.83 -0.41 1.39
N LEU A 161 -10.48 -0.81 0.29
CA LEU A 161 -11.65 -1.68 0.30
C LEU A 161 -11.35 -3.11 0.75
N SER A 162 -10.09 -3.54 0.67
CA SER A 162 -9.63 -4.83 1.18
C SER A 162 -9.41 -4.83 2.70
N MET A 163 -9.22 -3.67 3.34
CA MET A 163 -8.95 -3.57 4.79
C MET A 163 -10.05 -4.20 5.68
N PRO A 164 -11.35 -3.99 5.41
CA PRO A 164 -12.41 -4.69 6.13
C PRO A 164 -12.28 -6.22 6.10
N ALA A 165 -11.83 -6.79 4.98
CA ALA A 165 -11.63 -8.23 4.87
C ALA A 165 -10.48 -8.73 5.77
N PHE A 166 -9.37 -7.98 5.85
CA PHE A 166 -8.31 -8.27 6.83
C PHE A 166 -8.83 -8.23 8.27
N LEU A 167 -9.68 -7.24 8.60
CA LEU A 167 -10.27 -7.15 9.93
C LEU A 167 -11.13 -8.37 10.25
N LEU A 168 -12.00 -8.81 9.32
CA LEU A 168 -12.85 -9.98 9.49
C LEU A 168 -12.06 -11.28 9.67
N ILE A 169 -11.04 -11.51 8.83
CA ILE A 169 -10.18 -12.69 8.94
C ILE A 169 -9.37 -12.64 10.24
N GLY A 170 -8.89 -11.45 10.61
CA GLY A 170 -8.19 -11.23 11.88
C GLY A 170 -9.07 -11.52 13.08
N THR A 171 -10.34 -11.06 13.10
CA THR A 171 -11.27 -11.33 14.21
C THR A 171 -11.66 -12.79 14.28
N ALA A 172 -11.94 -13.46 13.16
CA ALA A 172 -12.23 -14.89 13.13
C ALA A 172 -11.03 -15.71 13.66
N ALA A 173 -9.83 -15.47 13.13
CA ALA A 173 -8.60 -16.12 13.59
C ALA A 173 -8.29 -15.85 15.07
N LEU A 174 -8.61 -14.65 15.56
CA LEU A 174 -8.49 -14.31 16.97
C LEU A 174 -9.42 -15.18 17.82
N ILE A 175 -10.70 -15.26 17.47
CA ILE A 175 -11.71 -16.06 18.19
C ILE A 175 -11.29 -17.53 18.19
N ASP A 176 -10.94 -18.09 17.04
CA ASP A 176 -10.53 -19.49 16.91
C ASP A 176 -9.28 -19.80 17.74
N GLY A 177 -8.28 -18.91 17.70
CA GLY A 177 -7.08 -19.10 18.50
C GLY A 177 -7.33 -18.92 20.00
N LEU A 178 -8.27 -18.07 20.41
CA LEU A 178 -8.70 -17.99 21.81
C LEU A 178 -9.39 -19.27 22.27
N VAL A 179 -10.26 -19.86 21.45
CA VAL A 179 -10.91 -21.15 21.74
C VAL A 179 -9.87 -22.26 21.85
N GLN A 180 -8.91 -22.32 20.93
CA GLN A 180 -7.85 -23.34 21.00
C GLN A 180 -6.95 -23.15 22.22
N ARG A 181 -6.71 -21.90 22.64
CA ARG A 181 -6.01 -21.60 23.89
C ARG A 181 -6.75 -22.19 25.09
N GLU A 182 -8.06 -22.04 25.15
CA GLU A 182 -8.89 -22.60 26.24
C GLU A 182 -8.85 -24.12 26.24
N LEU A 183 -9.06 -24.77 25.09
CA LEU A 183 -8.94 -26.23 24.97
C LEU A 183 -7.56 -26.75 25.42
N ARG A 184 -6.48 -26.04 25.08
CA ARG A 184 -5.12 -26.38 25.52
C ARG A 184 -4.97 -26.28 27.03
N ILE A 185 -5.54 -25.25 27.66
CA ILE A 185 -5.51 -25.05 29.12
C ILE A 185 -6.26 -26.21 29.81
N TYR A 186 -7.45 -26.57 29.33
CA TYR A 186 -8.21 -27.70 29.87
C TYR A 186 -7.55 -29.06 29.61
N GLY A 187 -6.90 -29.23 28.46
CA GLY A 187 -6.23 -30.47 28.06
C GLY A 187 -4.81 -30.66 28.60
N GLY A 188 -4.29 -29.73 29.42
CA GLY A 188 -2.92 -29.82 29.97
C GLY A 188 -1.80 -29.78 28.92
N GLY A 189 -2.03 -29.15 27.76
CA GLY A 189 -1.08 -29.12 26.65
C GLY A 189 0.17 -28.27 26.92
N ILE A 190 1.31 -28.65 26.32
CA ILE A 190 2.60 -27.96 26.49
C ILE A 190 2.56 -26.56 25.86
N GLU A 191 3.06 -25.56 26.58
CA GLU A 191 3.13 -24.17 26.11
C GLU A 191 4.34 -23.92 25.20
N ARG A 192 4.12 -23.32 24.02
CA ARG A 192 5.21 -22.89 23.11
C ARG A 192 5.34 -21.36 23.08
N ALA A 193 5.76 -20.77 24.19
CA ALA A 193 5.93 -19.31 24.34
C ALA A 193 6.99 -18.70 23.39
N MET A 194 7.92 -19.52 22.88
CA MET A 194 8.93 -19.09 21.89
C MET A 194 8.29 -18.70 20.55
N VAL A 195 7.30 -19.47 20.09
CA VAL A 195 6.65 -19.23 18.79
C VAL A 195 5.88 -17.91 18.79
N TYR A 196 5.25 -17.54 19.92
CA TYR A 196 4.59 -16.23 20.09
C TYR A 196 5.53 -15.06 19.79
N HIS A 197 6.75 -15.08 20.35
CA HIS A 197 7.72 -14.00 20.18
C HIS A 197 8.22 -13.91 18.73
N HIS A 198 8.29 -15.05 18.03
CA HIS A 198 8.71 -15.07 16.64
C HIS A 198 7.60 -14.60 15.70
N VAL A 199 6.33 -14.95 15.96
CA VAL A 199 5.20 -14.67 15.05
C VAL A 199 4.64 -13.25 15.21
N LYS A 200 4.55 -12.73 16.45
CA LYS A 200 3.96 -11.41 16.73
C LYS A 200 4.54 -10.25 15.89
N PRO A 201 5.87 -10.16 15.67
CA PRO A 201 6.43 -9.10 14.84
C PRO A 201 5.99 -9.14 13.37
N TRP A 202 5.54 -10.28 12.84
CA TRP A 202 5.15 -10.45 11.44
C TRP A 202 3.75 -9.92 11.10
N ILE A 203 2.90 -9.67 12.10
CA ILE A 203 1.53 -9.20 11.89
C ILE A 203 1.50 -7.84 11.16
N LYS A 204 2.30 -6.88 11.64
CA LYS A 204 2.39 -5.54 11.04
C LYS A 204 2.97 -5.53 9.62
N PRO A 205 4.14 -6.15 9.35
CA PRO A 205 4.70 -6.18 8.02
C PRO A 205 3.83 -6.97 7.05
N ALA A 206 3.03 -7.96 7.47
CA ALA A 206 2.11 -8.65 6.57
C ALA A 206 1.13 -7.67 5.88
N ILE A 207 0.51 -6.77 6.64
CA ILE A 207 -0.41 -5.77 6.08
C ILE A 207 0.36 -4.73 5.27
N MET A 208 1.43 -4.15 5.84
CA MET A 208 2.18 -3.06 5.19
C MET A 208 2.89 -3.51 3.91
N SER A 209 3.44 -4.72 3.89
CA SER A 209 4.08 -5.28 2.69
C SER A 209 3.07 -5.48 1.58
N THR A 210 1.85 -5.96 1.88
CA THR A 210 0.78 -6.11 0.89
C THR A 210 0.47 -4.77 0.22
N TRP A 211 0.33 -3.71 1.00
CA TRP A 211 0.13 -2.35 0.47
C TRP A 211 1.32 -1.89 -0.37
N PHE A 212 2.53 -2.03 0.15
CA PHE A 212 3.73 -1.58 -0.54
C PHE A 212 3.94 -2.30 -1.88
N PHE A 213 3.82 -3.63 -1.90
CA PHE A 213 3.96 -4.41 -3.11
C PHE A 213 2.83 -4.13 -4.11
N TYR A 214 1.57 -4.12 -3.66
CA TYR A 214 0.45 -3.86 -4.56
C TYR A 214 0.52 -2.47 -5.21
N LEU A 215 0.88 -1.44 -4.43
CA LEU A 215 1.01 -0.07 -4.95
C LEU A 215 2.25 0.11 -5.83
N GLY A 216 3.34 -0.61 -5.57
CA GLY A 216 4.63 -0.39 -6.24
C GLY A 216 4.91 -1.25 -7.48
N ILE A 217 4.14 -2.31 -7.75
CA ILE A 217 4.41 -3.20 -8.90
C ILE A 217 4.09 -2.49 -10.23
N PRO A 218 5.02 -2.44 -11.22
CA PRO A 218 4.79 -1.76 -12.51
C PRO A 218 4.01 -2.58 -13.54
N PHE A 219 3.23 -3.56 -13.07
CA PHE A 219 2.44 -4.48 -13.88
C PHE A 219 1.03 -4.60 -13.30
N SER A 220 0.01 -4.75 -14.15
CA SER A 220 -1.35 -5.06 -13.70
C SER A 220 -1.43 -6.50 -13.20
N ILE A 221 -1.84 -6.68 -11.95
CA ILE A 221 -2.07 -8.00 -11.35
C ILE A 221 -3.44 -7.97 -10.69
N HIS A 222 -4.20 -9.04 -10.88
CA HIS A 222 -5.51 -9.18 -10.25
C HIS A 222 -5.40 -9.01 -8.72
N PRO A 223 -6.20 -8.13 -8.08
CA PRO A 223 -6.08 -7.82 -6.65
C PRO A 223 -6.09 -9.05 -5.75
N ASN A 224 -7.03 -9.97 -6.01
CA ASN A 224 -7.20 -11.21 -5.24
C ASN A 224 -5.92 -12.05 -5.14
N LEU A 225 -5.06 -12.05 -6.17
CA LEU A 225 -3.82 -12.85 -6.17
C LEU A 225 -2.82 -12.37 -5.12
N ILE A 226 -2.85 -11.10 -4.75
CA ILE A 226 -1.96 -10.50 -3.76
C ILE A 226 -2.64 -10.45 -2.39
N PHE A 227 -3.89 -9.99 -2.33
CA PHE A 227 -4.60 -9.79 -1.06
C PHE A 227 -4.99 -11.11 -0.38
N VAL A 228 -5.47 -12.12 -1.10
CA VAL A 228 -5.92 -13.39 -0.49
C VAL A 228 -4.79 -14.14 0.23
N PRO A 229 -3.63 -14.43 -0.39
CA PRO A 229 -2.55 -15.11 0.33
C PRO A 229 -2.01 -14.28 1.50
N ALA A 230 -1.96 -12.95 1.35
CA ALA A 230 -1.58 -12.06 2.44
C ALA A 230 -2.56 -12.13 3.62
N MET A 231 -3.86 -12.19 3.35
CA MET A 231 -4.90 -12.37 4.37
C MET A 231 -4.77 -13.71 5.09
N ILE A 232 -4.45 -14.79 4.38
CA ILE A 232 -4.21 -16.12 4.98
C ILE A 232 -3.01 -16.06 5.94
N VAL A 233 -1.87 -15.50 5.49
CA VAL A 233 -0.67 -15.37 6.32
C VAL A 233 -0.95 -14.49 7.54
N PHE A 234 -1.66 -13.38 7.35
CA PHE A 234 -2.08 -12.50 8.44
C PHE A 234 -2.99 -13.22 9.45
N GLY A 235 -4.02 -13.92 8.98
CA GLY A 235 -4.93 -14.70 9.81
C GLY A 235 -4.19 -15.79 10.59
N MET A 236 -3.30 -16.53 9.93
CA MET A 236 -2.47 -17.55 10.57
C MET A 236 -1.57 -16.95 11.66
N ALA A 237 -0.98 -15.78 11.40
CA ALA A 237 -0.17 -15.08 12.39
C ALA A 237 -1.00 -14.65 13.62
N ILE A 238 -2.21 -14.13 13.42
CA ILE A 238 -3.13 -13.77 14.51
C ILE A 238 -3.54 -15.01 15.31
N PHE A 239 -3.96 -16.08 14.63
CA PHE A 239 -4.36 -17.34 15.24
C PHE A 239 -3.25 -17.94 16.12
N LEU A 240 -2.04 -18.07 15.58
CA LEU A 240 -0.89 -18.57 16.34
C LEU A 240 -0.57 -17.67 17.53
N THR A 241 -0.69 -16.36 17.36
CA THR A 241 -0.43 -15.38 18.42
C THR A 241 -1.45 -15.48 19.56
N SER A 242 -2.74 -15.68 19.26
CA SER A 242 -3.80 -15.84 20.28
C SER A 242 -3.77 -17.22 20.94
N ALA A 243 -3.58 -18.29 20.16
CA ALA A 243 -3.51 -19.67 20.66
C ALA A 243 -2.32 -19.91 21.59
N LEU A 244 -1.17 -19.27 21.31
CA LEU A 244 0.07 -19.47 22.04
C LEU A 244 0.34 -18.42 23.11
N PHE A 245 -0.58 -17.45 23.29
CA PHE A 245 -0.42 -16.40 24.28
C PHE A 245 -0.34 -17.00 25.70
N LYS A 246 0.71 -16.62 26.41
CA LYS A 246 0.96 -17.07 27.79
C LYS A 246 0.43 -16.00 28.74
N LYS A 247 -0.74 -16.21 29.35
CA LYS A 247 -1.05 -15.53 30.61
C LYS A 247 -2.19 -16.19 31.40
N HIS A 248 -1.81 -16.86 32.48
CA HIS A 248 -2.54 -16.73 33.75
C HIS A 248 -2.47 -15.25 34.15
N LEU A 249 -3.61 -14.57 34.14
CA LEU A 249 -3.77 -13.33 34.91
C LEU A 249 -3.71 -13.66 36.40
#